data_AF-A0A6I2GIU2-F1
#
_entry.id   AF-A0A6I2GIU2-F1
#
_cell.length_a   1.000
_cell.length_b   1.000
_cell.length_c   1.000
_cell.angle_alpha   90.00
_cell.angle_beta   90.00
_cell.angle_gamma   90.00
#
_symmetry.space_group_name_H-M   'P 1'
#
loop_
_entity.id
_entity.type
_entity.pdbx_description
1 polymer ?
#
loop_
_entity_poly.entity_id
_entity_poly.type
_entity_poly.pdbx_seq_one_letter_code
_entity_poly.pdbx_strand_id
1 'polypeptide(L)'
;MKQAFRQFADRTALIAGSPWTFLTMVVLTGVWLVCGPLFGFSDTWQLTMNTLASQLTFLVAFLLQNTQNRDTRALHLKLDELLRAVDGARPALINLERLSDAELDRLQEEFERVRRGRPVAGP
;
A
#
# COMPACT_ATOMS: atom_id res chain seq x y z
N MET A 1 22.23 1.89 -5.62
CA MET A 1 21.31 0.77 -5.27
C MET A 1 19.84 1.18 -5.14
N LYS A 2 19.48 2.18 -4.31
CA LYS A 2 18.07 2.61 -4.11
C LYS A 2 17.30 3.02 -5.37
N GLN A 3 17.97 3.53 -6.40
CA GLN A 3 17.33 3.98 -7.64
C GLN A 3 17.09 2.85 -8.65
N ALA A 4 17.99 1.87 -8.72
CA ALA A 4 17.84 0.68 -9.56
C ALA A 4 16.75 -0.26 -9.01
N PHE A 5 16.74 -0.50 -7.69
CA PHE A 5 15.65 -1.23 -7.03
C PHE A 5 14.31 -0.55 -7.24
N ARG A 6 14.28 0.79 -7.20
CA ARG A 6 13.06 1.57 -7.44
C ARG A 6 12.54 1.43 -8.87
N GLN A 7 13.40 1.58 -9.88
CA GLN A 7 13.00 1.38 -11.26
C GLN A 7 12.50 -0.06 -11.51
N PHE A 8 13.13 -1.04 -10.87
CA PHE A 8 12.69 -2.43 -10.92
C PHE A 8 11.32 -2.60 -10.26
N ALA A 9 11.11 -2.05 -9.07
CA ALA A 9 9.85 -2.15 -8.33
C ALA A 9 8.70 -1.47 -9.09
N ASP A 10 8.91 -0.23 -9.56
CA ASP A 10 7.90 0.53 -10.31
C ASP A 10 7.52 -0.22 -11.61
N ARG A 11 8.51 -0.78 -12.35
CA ARG A 11 8.24 -1.60 -13.55
C ARG A 11 7.53 -2.91 -13.23
N THR A 12 7.94 -3.58 -12.16
CA THR A 12 7.33 -4.86 -11.75
C THR A 12 5.88 -4.65 -11.31
N ALA A 13 5.59 -3.54 -10.61
CA ALA A 13 4.23 -3.17 -10.22
C ALA A 13 3.35 -2.89 -11.45
N LEU A 14 3.87 -2.16 -12.45
CA LEU A 14 3.16 -1.90 -13.71
C LEU A 14 2.89 -3.18 -14.49
N ILE A 15 3.86 -4.09 -14.56
CA ILE A 15 3.70 -5.39 -15.23
C ILE A 15 2.69 -6.23 -14.46
N ALA A 16 2.83 -6.37 -13.14
CA ALA A 16 1.95 -7.15 -12.28
C ALA A 16 0.48 -6.70 -12.36
N GLY A 17 0.24 -5.40 -12.53
CA GLY A 17 -1.11 -4.84 -12.70
C GLY A 17 -1.66 -4.92 -14.13
N SER A 18 -0.89 -5.42 -15.11
CA SER A 18 -1.32 -5.44 -16.50
C SER A 18 -2.33 -6.57 -16.80
N PRO A 19 -3.33 -6.33 -17.67
CA PRO A 19 -4.25 -7.39 -18.12
C PRO A 19 -3.54 -8.59 -18.76
N TRP A 20 -2.40 -8.34 -19.42
CA TRP A 20 -1.57 -9.39 -20.03
C TRP A 20 -0.95 -10.33 -18.99
N THR A 21 -0.55 -9.80 -17.84
CA THR A 21 -0.01 -10.62 -16.74
C THR A 21 -1.10 -11.47 -16.11
N PHE A 22 -2.31 -10.93 -15.95
CA PHE A 22 -3.47 -11.72 -15.51
C PHE A 22 -3.76 -12.87 -16.49
N LEU A 23 -3.83 -12.59 -17.79
CA LEU A 23 -4.05 -13.62 -18.81
C LEU A 23 -2.95 -14.69 -18.79
N THR A 24 -1.69 -14.28 -18.65
CA THR A 24 -0.55 -15.21 -18.54
C THR A 24 -0.68 -16.12 -17.33
N MET A 25 -1.06 -15.57 -16.17
CA MET A 25 -1.29 -16.37 -14.97
C MET A 25 -2.44 -17.37 -15.14
N VAL A 26 -3.55 -16.95 -15.75
CA VAL A 26 -4.69 -17.84 -16.04
C VAL A 26 -4.28 -18.99 -16.97
N VAL A 27 -3.52 -18.70 -18.03
CA VAL A 27 -3.00 -19.73 -18.94
C VAL A 27 -2.05 -20.68 -18.21
N LEU A 28 -1.15 -20.15 -17.38
CA LEU A 28 -0.19 -20.95 -16.62
C LEU A 28 -0.90 -21.88 -15.62
N THR A 29 -1.92 -21.38 -14.94
CA THR A 29 -2.80 -22.18 -14.07
C THR A 29 -3.57 -23.24 -14.87
N GLY A 30 -4.06 -22.90 -16.06
CA GLY A 30 -4.74 -23.86 -16.95
C GLY A 30 -3.81 -24.99 -17.41
N VAL A 31 -2.59 -24.67 -17.83
CA VAL A 31 -1.56 -25.66 -18.20
C VAL A 31 -1.24 -26.57 -17.01
N TRP A 32 -1.04 -25.99 -15.82
CA TRP A 32 -0.82 -26.76 -14.60
C TRP A 32 -1.99 -27.71 -14.29
N LEU A 33 -3.24 -27.26 -14.48
CA LEU A 33 -4.42 -28.10 -14.27
C LEU A 33 -4.47 -29.29 -15.25
N VAL A 34 -4.16 -29.04 -16.53
CA VAL A 34 -4.15 -30.08 -17.59
C VAL A 34 -3.00 -31.07 -17.42
N CYS A 35 -1.87 -30.64 -16.86
CA CYS A 35 -0.77 -31.54 -16.50
C CYS A 35 -1.06 -32.36 -15.24
N GLY A 36 -1.94 -31.91 -14.36
CA GLY A 36 -2.29 -32.58 -13.10
C GLY A 36 -2.68 -34.06 -13.20
N PRO A 37 -3.53 -34.49 -14.16
CA PRO A 37 -3.85 -35.89 -14.40
C PRO A 37 -2.64 -36.79 -14.68
N LEU A 38 -1.59 -36.28 -15.34
CA LEU A 38 -0.36 -37.04 -15.61
C LEU A 38 0.39 -37.41 -14.32
N PHE A 39 0.21 -36.59 -13.26
CA PHE A 39 0.83 -36.79 -11.95
C PHE A 39 -0.19 -37.26 -10.89
N GLY A 40 -1.39 -37.67 -11.32
CA GLY A 40 -2.46 -38.13 -10.43
C GLY A 40 -2.90 -37.10 -9.39
N PHE A 41 -2.68 -35.81 -9.65
CA PHE A 41 -2.85 -34.74 -8.65
C PHE A 41 -2.18 -35.03 -7.30
N SER A 42 -0.98 -35.61 -7.34
CA SER A 42 -0.22 -35.97 -6.13
C SER A 42 -0.01 -34.79 -5.16
N ASP A 43 0.23 -35.11 -3.89
CA ASP A 43 0.52 -34.11 -2.86
C ASP A 43 1.73 -33.24 -3.24
N THR A 44 2.76 -33.82 -3.84
CA THR A 44 3.93 -33.07 -4.34
C THR A 44 3.53 -32.09 -5.45
N TRP A 45 2.68 -32.51 -6.40
CA TRP A 45 2.19 -31.66 -7.49
C TRP A 45 1.45 -30.42 -6.96
N GLN A 46 0.56 -30.63 -5.98
CA GLN A 46 -0.20 -29.55 -5.34
C GLN A 46 0.69 -28.66 -4.47
N LEU A 47 1.58 -29.26 -3.67
CA LEU A 47 2.48 -28.55 -2.78
C LEU A 47 3.45 -27.64 -3.53
N THR A 48 3.99 -28.09 -4.66
CA THR A 48 4.86 -27.26 -5.50
C THR A 48 4.13 -25.99 -5.96
N MET A 49 2.89 -26.11 -6.44
CA MET A 49 2.12 -24.94 -6.88
C MET A 49 1.78 -23.99 -5.74
N ASN A 50 1.34 -24.52 -4.60
CA ASN A 50 1.02 -23.72 -3.42
C ASN A 50 2.24 -22.96 -2.89
N THR A 51 3.40 -23.64 -2.83
CA THR A 51 4.66 -23.05 -2.36
C THR A 51 5.12 -21.93 -3.32
N LEU A 52 5.03 -22.15 -4.63
CA LEU A 52 5.39 -21.13 -5.62
C LEU A 52 4.45 -19.91 -5.56
N ALA A 53 3.15 -20.15 -5.47
CA ALA A 53 2.16 -19.07 -5.41
C ALA A 53 2.32 -18.22 -4.14
N SER A 54 2.59 -18.83 -2.99
CA SER A 54 2.83 -18.10 -1.74
C SER A 54 4.09 -17.24 -1.79
N GLN A 55 5.21 -17.79 -2.28
CA GLN A 55 6.46 -17.02 -2.43
C GLN A 55 6.30 -15.85 -3.41
N LEU A 56 5.64 -16.06 -4.55
CA LEU A 56 5.35 -14.99 -5.52
C LEU A 56 4.47 -13.91 -4.91
N THR A 57 3.44 -14.31 -4.15
CA THR A 57 2.55 -13.37 -3.46
C THR A 57 3.32 -12.52 -2.45
N PHE A 58 4.23 -13.10 -1.67
CA PHE A 58 5.07 -12.34 -0.73
C PHE A 58 5.93 -11.30 -1.45
N LEU A 59 6.54 -11.66 -2.58
CA LEU A 59 7.34 -10.72 -3.39
C LEU A 59 6.47 -9.57 -3.93
N VAL A 60 5.29 -9.89 -4.47
CA VAL A 60 4.34 -8.87 -4.95
C VAL A 60 3.89 -7.96 -3.80
N ALA A 61 3.55 -8.52 -2.64
CA ALA A 61 3.15 -7.74 -1.47
C ALA A 61 4.24 -6.75 -1.06
N PHE A 62 5.51 -7.15 -1.06
CA PHE A 62 6.62 -6.26 -0.75
C PHE A 62 6.78 -5.11 -1.77
N LEU A 63 6.69 -5.44 -3.07
CA LEU A 63 6.78 -4.44 -4.14
C LEU A 63 5.60 -3.48 -4.15
N LEU A 64 4.40 -4.02 -3.90
CA LEU A 64 3.16 -3.26 -3.78
C LEU A 64 3.23 -2.31 -2.59
N GLN A 65 3.67 -2.79 -1.41
CA GLN A 65 3.88 -1.94 -0.24
C GLN A 65 4.89 -0.83 -0.51
N ASN A 66 6.01 -1.10 -1.20
CA ASN A 66 6.97 -0.06 -1.55
C ASN A 66 6.36 1.02 -2.47
N THR A 67 5.56 0.60 -3.45
CA THR A 67 4.88 1.51 -4.39
C THR A 67 3.80 2.31 -3.66
N GLN A 68 2.94 1.64 -2.90
CA GLN A 68 1.86 2.25 -2.11
C GLN A 68 2.40 3.23 -1.07
N ASN A 69 3.46 2.89 -0.33
CA ASN A 69 4.07 3.79 0.65
C ASN A 69 4.54 5.10 0.01
N ARG A 70 5.05 5.03 -1.22
CA ARG A 70 5.48 6.21 -1.98
C ARG A 70 4.31 7.05 -2.44
N ASP A 71 3.27 6.42 -2.99
CA ASP A 71 2.08 7.11 -3.49
C ASP A 71 1.32 7.78 -2.34
N THR A 72 1.18 7.11 -1.20
CA THR A 72 0.63 7.68 0.04
C THR A 72 1.41 8.91 0.48
N ARG A 73 2.75 8.84 0.50
CA ARG A 73 3.59 10.02 0.86
C ARG A 73 3.41 11.19 -0.11
N ALA A 74 3.29 10.91 -1.41
CA ALA A 74 3.05 11.94 -2.41
C ALA A 74 1.66 12.58 -2.25
N LEU A 75 0.65 11.80 -1.88
CA LEU A 75 -0.69 12.29 -1.54
C LEU A 75 -0.65 13.22 -0.32
N HIS A 76 0.03 12.84 0.77
CA HIS A 76 0.18 13.70 1.95
C HIS A 76 0.82 15.05 1.61
N LEU A 77 1.91 15.07 0.85
CA LEU A 77 2.56 16.33 0.44
C LEU A 77 1.67 17.22 -0.42
N LYS A 78 0.85 16.65 -1.31
CA LYS A 78 -0.12 17.41 -2.10
C LYS A 78 -1.24 17.99 -1.23
N LEU A 79 -1.71 17.23 -0.24
CA LEU A 79 -2.72 17.69 0.72
C LEU A 79 -2.18 18.81 1.61
N ASP A 80 -0.93 18.70 2.06
CA ASP A 80 -0.26 19.75 2.84
C ASP A 80 -0.15 21.06 2.06
N GLU A 81 0.19 20.98 0.76
CA GLU A 81 0.25 22.17 -0.11
C GLU A 81 -1.13 22.82 -0.30
N LEU A 82 -2.18 22.00 -0.49
CA LEU A 82 -3.56 22.51 -0.56
C LEU A 82 -4.01 23.14 0.76
N LEU A 83 -3.71 22.50 1.90
CA LEU A 83 -4.01 23.07 3.23
C LEU A 83 -3.28 24.38 3.46
N ARG A 84 -2.02 24.48 3.03
CA ARG A 84 -1.23 25.72 3.15
C ARG A 84 -1.80 26.86 2.30
N ALA A 85 -2.44 26.55 1.18
CA ALA A 85 -3.04 27.54 0.29
C ALA A 85 -4.46 27.98 0.71
N VAL A 86 -5.09 27.31 1.68
CA VAL A 86 -6.44 27.64 2.18
C VAL A 86 -6.36 28.57 3.38
N ASP A 87 -6.89 29.79 3.23
CA ASP A 87 -7.02 30.74 4.34
C ASP A 87 -7.92 30.17 5.45
N GLY A 88 -7.40 30.14 6.69
CA GLY A 88 -8.08 29.57 7.85
C GLY A 88 -7.82 28.08 8.09
N ALA A 89 -7.00 27.42 7.27
CA ALA A 89 -6.53 26.06 7.56
C ALA A 89 -5.66 26.05 8.84
N ARG A 90 -5.89 25.06 9.71
CA ARG A 90 -5.15 24.93 10.98
C ARG A 90 -3.74 24.42 10.71
N PRO A 91 -2.67 25.13 11.14
CA PRO A 91 -1.29 24.68 10.94
C PRO A 91 -1.01 23.31 11.55
N ALA A 92 -1.72 22.95 12.62
CA ALA A 92 -1.58 21.66 13.31
C ALA A 92 -2.02 20.45 12.46
N LEU A 93 -2.74 20.66 11.35
CA LEU A 93 -3.13 19.59 10.42
C LEU A 93 -2.07 19.31 9.34
N ILE A 94 -1.08 20.19 9.18
CA ILE A 94 0.00 20.04 8.21
C ILE A 94 1.05 19.06 8.77
N ASN A 95 1.45 18.06 7.99
CA ASN A 95 2.30 16.93 8.43
C ASN A 95 1.71 16.09 9.58
N LEU A 96 0.39 15.91 9.62
CA LEU A 96 -0.30 15.11 10.64
C LEU A 96 0.28 13.68 10.75
N GLU A 97 0.80 13.12 9.67
CA GLU A 97 1.41 11.78 9.64
C GLU A 97 2.73 11.65 10.40
N ARG A 98 3.31 12.77 10.87
CA ARG A 98 4.56 12.80 11.63
C ARG A 98 4.37 13.02 13.12
N LEU A 99 3.15 13.31 13.55
CA LEU A 99 2.83 13.48 14.96
C LEU A 99 2.99 12.14 15.69
N SER A 100 3.48 12.20 16.92
CA SER A 100 3.43 11.05 17.83
C SER A 100 1.98 10.74 18.22
N ASP A 101 1.73 9.51 18.66
CA ASP A 101 0.39 9.09 19.12
C ASP A 101 -0.16 10.04 20.19
N ALA A 102 0.70 10.49 21.13
CA ALA A 102 0.32 11.43 22.17
C ALA A 102 -0.05 12.83 21.63
N GLU A 103 0.57 13.27 20.53
CA GLU A 103 0.23 14.53 19.86
C GLU A 103 -1.07 14.41 19.05
N LEU A 104 -1.28 13.25 18.40
CA LEU A 104 -2.52 12.90 17.72
C LEU A 104 -3.71 12.88 18.70
N ASP A 105 -3.54 12.25 19.87
CA ASP A 105 -4.57 12.20 20.93
C ASP A 105 -4.92 13.61 21.41
N ARG A 106 -3.92 14.46 21.66
CA ARG A 106 -4.14 15.88 22.06
C ARG A 106 -4.90 16.65 20.99
N LEU A 107 -4.56 16.46 19.72
CA LEU A 107 -5.24 17.11 18.60
C LEU A 107 -6.68 16.63 18.46
N GLN A 108 -6.92 15.32 18.64
CA GLN A 108 -8.26 14.74 18.66
C GLN A 108 -9.09 15.30 19.82
N GLU A 109 -8.53 15.39 21.03
CA GLU A 109 -9.18 16.02 22.16
C GLU A 109 -9.54 17.48 21.89
N GLU A 110 -8.66 18.25 21.25
CA GLU A 110 -8.94 19.63 20.86
C GLU A 110 -10.14 19.70 19.91
N PHE A 111 -10.19 18.83 18.88
CA PHE A 111 -11.33 18.76 17.97
C PHE A 111 -12.64 18.44 18.69
N GLU A 112 -12.61 17.47 19.61
CA GLU A 112 -13.80 17.15 20.39
C GLU A 112 -14.24 18.30 21.30
N ARG A 113 -13.30 19.06 21.87
CA ARG A 113 -13.60 20.24 22.71
C ARG A 113 -14.27 21.35 21.88
N VAL A 114 -13.74 21.64 20.69
CA VAL A 114 -14.32 22.61 19.75
C VAL A 114 -15.71 22.14 19.28
N ARG A 115 -15.87 20.85 18.94
CA ARG A 115 -17.16 20.27 18.56
C ARG A 115 -18.20 20.33 19.68
N ARG A 116 -17.75 20.23 20.95
CA ARG A 116 -18.58 20.39 22.15
C ARG A 116 -18.81 21.86 22.54
N GLY A 117 -18.34 22.83 21.75
CA GLY A 117 -18.56 24.27 21.99
C GLY A 117 -17.77 24.85 23.16
N ARG A 118 -16.71 24.18 23.64
CA ARG A 118 -15.82 24.71 24.70
C ARG A 118 -14.64 25.46 24.07
N PRO A 119 -14.40 26.74 24.40
CA PRO A 119 -13.26 27.50 23.84
C PRO A 119 -11.92 26.87 24.22
N VAL A 120 -10.95 26.94 23.32
CA VAL A 120 -9.57 26.49 23.58
C VAL A 120 -8.94 27.46 24.58
N ALA A 121 -8.62 26.98 25.79
CA ALA A 121 -7.79 27.71 26.73
C ALA A 121 -6.32 27.55 26.30
N GLY A 122 -5.75 28.59 25.69
CA GLY A 122 -4.36 28.60 25.26
C GLY A 122 -3.37 28.73 26.43
N PRO A 123 -2.13 28.27 26.23
CA PRO A 123 -0.93 29.00 26.61
C PRO A 123 -0.35 29.81 25.43
#